data_AF-A0A967FMV5-F1
#
_entry.id   AF-A0A967FMV5-F1
#
_cell.length_a   1.000
_cell.length_b   1.000
_cell.length_c   1.000
_cell.angle_alpha   90.00
_cell.angle_beta   90.00
_cell.angle_gamma   90.00
#
_symmetry.space_group_name_H-M   'P 1'
#
loop_
_entity.id
_entity.type
_entity.pdbx_description
1 polymer ?
#
loop_
_entity_poly.entity_id
_entity_poly.type
_entity_poly.pdbx_seq_one_letter_code
_entity_poly.pdbx_strand_id
1 'polypeptide(L)'
;MNIAEHMTAIVAAGIAVILLLAIVLLAKPVRNLLDQYRVRRAIRRMGTESISNVVLSDGMDGHVFIEYLVLTPSEVLVVSVRRYAGAIFAADNMDMWAQVTDGGSFKFPNPLHEIQSATAAVKAHLPDVAVSGIILFGRDSTFPKGKPYGVLHISELTRRPKLAADTVIPETVRRAWDRLLELKSAL
;
A
#
# COMPACT_ATOMS: atom_id res chain seq x y z
N MET A 1 46.79 10.01 35.84
CA MET A 1 45.59 9.49 35.17
C MET A 1 45.59 7.99 35.34
N ASN A 2 44.54 7.42 35.93
CA ASN A 2 44.59 6.09 36.56
C ASN A 2 44.14 5.00 35.57
N ILE A 3 44.71 3.79 35.64
CA ILE A 3 44.35 2.67 34.73
C ILE A 3 42.84 2.38 34.76
N ALA A 4 42.20 2.59 35.92
CA ALA A 4 40.76 2.46 36.10
C ALA A 4 39.94 3.44 35.25
N GLU A 5 40.40 4.68 35.05
CA GLU A 5 39.72 5.68 34.22
C GLU A 5 39.78 5.32 32.73
N HIS A 6 40.91 4.75 32.29
CA HIS A 6 41.04 4.26 30.92
C HIS A 6 40.14 3.03 30.67
N MET A 7 40.03 2.13 31.65
CA MET A 7 39.16 0.95 31.56
C MET A 7 37.68 1.32 31.46
N THR A 8 37.19 2.25 32.30
CA THR A 8 35.80 2.70 32.26
C THR A 8 35.46 3.42 30.96
N ALA A 9 36.38 4.24 30.44
CA ALA A 9 36.22 4.90 29.14
C ALA A 9 36.11 3.90 27.98
N ILE A 10 36.92 2.83 27.97
CA ILE A 10 36.86 1.78 26.94
C ILE A 10 35.53 1.03 26.98
N VAL A 11 35.05 0.66 28.17
CA VAL A 11 33.76 -0.03 28.33
C VAL A 11 32.61 0.87 27.87
N ALA A 12 32.60 2.14 28.26
CA ALA A 12 31.59 3.10 27.83
C ALA A 12 31.58 3.29 26.30
N ALA A 13 32.75 3.40 25.68
CA ALA A 13 32.88 3.50 24.23
C ALA A 13 32.36 2.23 23.53
N GLY A 14 32.70 1.04 24.05
CA GLY A 14 32.19 -0.24 23.55
C GLY A 14 30.66 -0.32 23.59
N ILE A 15 30.06 0.09 24.71
CA ILE A 15 28.59 0.16 24.85
C ILE A 15 27.99 1.13 23.83
N ALA A 16 28.58 2.32 23.66
CA ALA A 16 28.09 3.31 22.71
C ALA A 16 28.11 2.79 21.26
N VAL A 17 29.16 2.07 20.87
CA VAL A 17 29.27 1.45 19.54
C VAL A 17 28.22 0.36 19.35
N ILE A 18 28.01 -0.49 20.37
CA ILE A 18 26.98 -1.55 20.33
C ILE A 18 25.58 -0.95 20.22
N LEU A 19 25.29 0.11 20.99
CA LEU A 19 24.00 0.82 20.91
C LEU A 19 23.79 1.46 19.55
N LEU A 20 24.82 2.11 18.99
CA LEU A 20 24.74 2.70 17.65
C LEU A 20 24.47 1.62 16.58
N LEU A 21 25.17 0.49 16.65
CA LEU A 21 24.97 -0.62 15.73
C LEU A 21 23.55 -1.19 15.86
N ALA A 22 23.06 -1.38 17.09
CA ALA A 22 21.70 -1.84 17.35
C ALA A 22 20.65 -0.88 16.76
N ILE A 23 20.83 0.43 16.92
CA ILE A 23 19.93 1.45 16.33
C ILE A 23 19.91 1.33 14.81
N VAL A 24 21.08 1.24 14.16
CA VAL A 24 21.18 1.16 12.69
C VAL A 24 20.51 -0.12 12.17
N LEU A 25 20.73 -1.26 12.84
CA LEU A 25 20.14 -2.55 12.45
C LEU A 25 18.62 -2.58 12.67
N LEU A 26 18.14 -2.00 13.78
CA LEU A 26 16.70 -1.99 14.12
C LEU A 26 15.91 -0.89 13.40
N ALA A 27 16.55 0.17 12.90
CA ALA A 27 15.85 1.28 12.25
C ALA A 27 15.02 0.84 11.02
N LYS A 28 15.59 -0.05 10.18
CA LYS A 28 14.92 -0.56 8.97
C LYS A 28 13.65 -1.38 9.28
N PRO A 29 13.69 -2.45 10.10
CA PRO A 29 12.49 -3.23 10.41
C PRO A 29 11.43 -2.41 11.13
N VAL A 30 11.83 -1.52 12.05
CA VAL A 30 10.89 -0.60 12.74
C VAL A 30 10.21 0.32 11.74
N ARG A 31 10.95 0.92 10.81
CA ARG A 31 10.36 1.76 9.76
C ARG A 31 9.36 0.98 8.90
N ASN A 32 9.73 -0.23 8.46
CA ASN A 32 8.85 -1.08 7.66
C ASN A 32 7.55 -1.44 8.39
N LEU A 33 7.62 -1.75 9.68
CA LEU A 33 6.44 -2.01 10.52
C LEU A 33 5.54 -0.79 10.62
N LEU A 34 6.11 0.39 10.86
CA LEU A 34 5.36 1.65 10.91
C LEU A 34 4.69 1.98 9.58
N ASP A 35 5.37 1.74 8.46
CA ASP A 35 4.81 1.99 7.13
C ASP A 35 3.67 1.03 6.80
N GLN A 36 3.80 -0.25 7.14
CA GLN A 36 2.69 -1.21 7.03
C GLN A 36 1.49 -0.80 7.88
N TYR A 37 1.73 -0.36 9.12
CA TYR A 37 0.66 0.14 9.99
C TYR A 37 -0.06 1.35 9.40
N ARG A 38 0.70 2.31 8.84
CA ARG A 38 0.13 3.50 8.18
C ARG A 38 -0.72 3.13 6.98
N VAL A 39 -0.23 2.24 6.12
CA VAL A 39 -0.97 1.73 4.96
C VAL A 39 -2.26 1.05 5.43
N ARG A 40 -2.19 0.11 6.37
CA ARG A 40 -3.39 -0.56 6.91
C ARG A 40 -4.39 0.43 7.50
N ARG A 41 -3.92 1.45 8.22
CA ARG A 41 -4.77 2.51 8.76
C ARG A 41 -5.40 3.37 7.65
N ALA A 42 -4.68 3.63 6.58
CA ALA A 42 -5.17 4.34 5.40
C ALA A 42 -6.25 3.53 4.66
N ILE A 43 -6.00 2.24 4.40
CA ILE A 43 -6.95 1.32 3.78
C ILE A 43 -8.25 1.24 4.59
N ARG A 44 -8.16 1.08 5.92
CA ARG A 44 -9.32 1.05 6.82
C ARG A 44 -10.15 2.34 6.87
N ARG A 45 -9.66 3.44 6.30
CA ARG A 45 -10.44 4.70 6.18
C ARG A 45 -11.26 4.75 4.90
N MET A 46 -10.90 3.97 3.89
CA MET A 46 -11.54 3.98 2.58
C MET A 46 -12.87 3.22 2.56
N GLY A 47 -13.08 2.30 3.50
CA GLY A 47 -14.26 1.44 3.51
C GLY A 47 -14.61 0.89 4.89
N THR A 48 -15.66 0.09 4.95
CA THR A 48 -16.13 -0.58 6.18
C THR A 48 -15.29 -1.81 6.50
N GLU A 49 -14.93 -2.59 5.47
CA GLU A 49 -14.13 -3.80 5.57
C GLU A 49 -13.03 -3.84 4.51
N SER A 50 -12.00 -4.63 4.77
CA SER A 50 -10.92 -4.83 3.81
C SER A 50 -10.28 -6.21 3.97
N ILE A 51 -9.95 -6.85 2.86
CA ILE A 51 -9.12 -8.06 2.82
C ILE A 51 -7.85 -7.78 2.03
N SER A 52 -6.78 -8.48 2.40
CA SER A 52 -5.49 -8.37 1.71
C SER A 52 -5.02 -9.71 1.16
N ASN A 53 -4.07 -9.65 0.22
CA ASN A 53 -3.43 -10.81 -0.41
C ASN A 53 -4.47 -11.78 -1.00
N VAL A 54 -5.20 -11.32 -2.01
CA VAL A 54 -6.20 -12.12 -2.72
C VAL A 54 -5.61 -12.56 -4.05
N VAL A 55 -5.76 -13.83 -4.38
CA VAL A 55 -5.43 -14.37 -5.71
C VAL A 55 -6.75 -14.75 -6.36
N LEU A 56 -7.02 -14.23 -7.55
CA LEU A 56 -8.20 -14.59 -8.33
C LEU A 56 -7.75 -15.18 -9.66
N SER A 57 -8.56 -16.08 -10.24
CA SER A 57 -8.37 -16.47 -11.63
C SER A 57 -8.73 -15.30 -12.55
N ASP A 58 -8.02 -15.15 -13.67
CA ASP A 58 -8.39 -14.20 -14.72
C ASP A 58 -9.38 -14.77 -15.74
N GLY A 59 -9.80 -16.03 -15.56
CA GLY A 59 -10.71 -16.74 -16.47
C GLY A 59 -10.03 -17.38 -17.70
N MET A 60 -8.70 -17.30 -17.81
CA MET A 60 -7.90 -17.86 -18.91
C MET A 60 -6.69 -18.66 -18.38
N ASP A 61 -6.90 -19.48 -17.35
CA ASP A 61 -5.87 -20.25 -16.63
C ASP A 61 -4.75 -19.40 -15.99
N GLY A 62 -4.88 -18.08 -15.97
CA GLY A 62 -4.00 -17.16 -15.26
C GLY A 62 -4.52 -16.78 -13.88
N HIS A 63 -3.65 -16.17 -13.10
CA HIS A 63 -3.96 -15.65 -11.77
C HIS A 63 -3.56 -14.19 -11.66
N VAL A 64 -4.41 -13.39 -11.03
CA VAL A 64 -4.12 -12.01 -10.69
C VAL A 64 -3.98 -11.87 -9.18
N PHE A 65 -2.86 -11.28 -8.77
CA PHE A 65 -2.63 -10.92 -7.38
C PHE A 65 -3.22 -9.54 -7.08
N ILE A 66 -4.01 -9.48 -6.04
CA ILE A 66 -4.67 -8.27 -5.55
C ILE A 66 -4.17 -8.00 -4.13
N GLU A 67 -3.48 -6.88 -3.96
CA GLU A 67 -2.93 -6.50 -2.67
C GLU A 67 -4.02 -6.25 -1.62
N TYR A 68 -5.04 -5.46 -1.97
CA TYR A 68 -6.17 -5.16 -1.10
C TYR A 68 -7.48 -5.04 -1.89
N LEU A 69 -8.54 -5.59 -1.30
CA LEU A 69 -9.92 -5.27 -1.64
C LEU A 69 -10.54 -4.53 -0.45
N VAL A 70 -11.34 -3.52 -0.74
CA VAL A 70 -12.00 -2.68 0.26
C VAL A 70 -13.48 -2.59 -0.06
N LEU A 71 -14.31 -2.90 0.92
CA LEU A 71 -15.75 -2.77 0.81
C LEU A 71 -16.18 -1.33 1.10
N THR A 72 -16.87 -0.73 0.16
CA THR A 72 -17.49 0.60 0.31
C THR A 72 -19.02 0.49 0.14
N PRO A 73 -19.80 1.54 0.46
CA PRO A 73 -21.25 1.49 0.32
C PRO A 73 -21.75 1.34 -1.12
N SER A 74 -20.95 1.74 -2.11
CA SER A 74 -21.36 1.73 -3.52
C SER A 74 -20.62 0.70 -4.38
N GLU A 75 -19.44 0.26 -3.94
CA GLU A 75 -18.52 -0.53 -4.77
C GLU A 75 -17.55 -1.38 -3.96
N VAL A 76 -16.92 -2.34 -4.64
CA VAL A 76 -15.69 -2.99 -4.16
C VAL A 76 -14.49 -2.26 -4.78
N LEU A 77 -13.64 -1.71 -3.93
CA LEU A 77 -12.46 -0.95 -4.34
C LEU A 77 -11.22 -1.84 -4.31
N VAL A 78 -10.53 -1.97 -5.45
CA VAL A 78 -9.23 -2.61 -5.56
C VAL A 78 -8.14 -1.58 -5.25
N VAL A 79 -7.24 -1.90 -4.32
CA VAL A 79 -6.17 -0.98 -3.92
C VAL A 79 -4.82 -1.67 -4.05
N SER A 80 -3.93 -1.04 -4.82
CA SER A 80 -2.53 -1.46 -4.97
C SER A 80 -1.60 -0.41 -4.37
N VAL A 81 -0.60 -0.81 -3.59
CA VAL A 81 0.26 0.10 -2.83
C VAL A 81 1.63 0.21 -3.49
N ARG A 82 2.09 1.43 -3.72
CA ARG A 82 3.42 1.70 -4.28
C ARG A 82 4.29 2.44 -3.28
N ARG A 83 5.46 1.87 -2.97
CA ARG A 83 6.42 2.36 -1.98
C ARG A 83 7.67 2.94 -2.63
N TYR A 84 7.45 3.83 -3.60
CA TYR A 84 8.53 4.62 -4.19
C TYR A 84 8.85 5.84 -3.32
N ALA A 85 10.08 6.32 -3.42
CA ALA A 85 10.53 7.52 -2.75
C ALA A 85 10.92 8.59 -3.77
N GLY A 86 10.96 9.85 -3.34
CA GLY A 86 11.36 10.98 -4.17
C GLY A 86 10.26 11.49 -5.10
N ALA A 87 10.66 12.17 -6.16
CA ALA A 87 9.74 12.76 -7.13
C ALA A 87 9.30 11.73 -8.17
N ILE A 88 7.99 11.54 -8.30
CA ILE A 88 7.38 10.65 -9.28
C ILE A 88 6.90 11.48 -10.48
N PHE A 89 7.43 11.13 -11.64
CA PHE A 89 7.00 11.64 -12.94
C PHE A 89 6.12 10.58 -13.59
N ALA A 90 4.82 10.89 -13.62
CA ALA A 90 3.77 9.98 -14.01
C ALA A 90 2.77 10.68 -14.92
N ALA A 91 2.23 9.95 -15.89
CA ALA A 91 1.10 10.37 -16.72
C ALA A 91 0.30 9.13 -17.15
N ASP A 92 -0.99 9.34 -17.46
CA ASP A 92 -1.90 8.25 -17.85
C ASP A 92 -1.41 7.50 -19.11
N ASN A 93 -0.86 8.24 -20.08
CA ASN A 93 -0.45 7.73 -21.39
C ASN A 93 1.04 7.34 -21.51
N MET A 94 1.75 7.20 -20.38
CA MET A 94 3.14 6.74 -20.36
C MET A 94 3.19 5.27 -19.97
N ASP A 95 3.84 4.43 -20.78
CA ASP A 95 4.06 3.01 -20.42
C ASP A 95 4.99 2.85 -19.22
N MET A 96 5.94 3.78 -19.08
CA MET A 96 6.94 3.79 -18.02
C MET A 96 6.89 5.13 -17.28
N TRP A 97 6.75 5.06 -15.96
CA TRP A 97 6.93 6.20 -15.07
C TRP A 97 8.38 6.28 -14.60
N ALA A 98 8.75 7.40 -13.99
CA ALA A 98 10.09 7.58 -13.41
C ALA A 98 10.00 8.06 -11.96
N GLN A 99 10.85 7.49 -11.11
CA GLN A 99 11.17 8.05 -9.79
C GLN A 99 12.51 8.76 -9.86
N VAL A 100 12.60 9.94 -9.25
CA VAL A 100 13.84 10.70 -9.09
C VAL A 100 14.12 10.84 -7.60
N THR A 101 15.26 10.30 -7.18
CA THR A 101 15.77 10.37 -5.80
C THR A 101 17.17 10.97 -5.82
N ASP A 102 17.77 11.20 -4.65
CA ASP A 102 19.16 11.65 -4.53
C ASP A 102 20.14 10.66 -5.20
N GLY A 103 19.76 9.38 -5.31
CA GLY A 103 20.55 8.33 -5.95
C GLY A 103 20.37 8.25 -7.48
N GLY A 104 19.54 9.10 -8.09
CA GLY A 104 19.31 9.14 -9.54
C GLY A 104 17.86 8.93 -9.98
N SER A 105 17.70 8.74 -11.29
CA SER A 105 16.40 8.54 -11.94
C SER A 105 16.23 7.08 -12.37
N PHE A 106 15.12 6.47 -11.95
CA PHE A 106 14.82 5.06 -12.21
C PHE A 106 13.43 4.93 -12.83
N LYS A 107 13.33 4.24 -13.96
CA LYS A 107 12.06 3.98 -14.63
C LYS A 107 11.40 2.72 -14.06
N PHE A 108 10.08 2.71 -14.00
CA PHE A 108 9.28 1.55 -13.63
C PHE A 108 7.99 1.50 -14.46
N PRO A 109 7.40 0.31 -14.68
CA PRO A 109 6.16 0.18 -15.44
C PRO A 109 5.04 1.01 -14.84
N ASN A 110 4.20 1.59 -15.68
CA ASN A 110 3.02 2.32 -15.25
C ASN A 110 2.06 1.37 -14.50
N PRO A 111 1.84 1.58 -13.19
CA PRO A 111 1.03 0.68 -12.38
C PRO A 111 -0.47 0.78 -12.68
N LEU A 112 -0.90 1.75 -13.53
CA LEU A 112 -2.29 1.85 -13.99
C LEU A 112 -2.72 0.62 -14.81
N HIS A 113 -1.82 0.01 -15.57
CA HIS A 113 -2.16 -1.20 -16.33
C HIS A 113 -2.44 -2.39 -15.41
N GLU A 114 -1.61 -2.57 -14.38
CA GLU A 114 -1.77 -3.64 -13.40
C GLU A 114 -3.09 -3.50 -12.61
N ILE A 115 -3.41 -2.30 -12.13
CA ILE A 115 -4.66 -2.08 -11.40
C ILE A 115 -5.89 -2.23 -12.30
N GLN A 116 -5.80 -1.88 -13.59
CA GLN A 116 -6.88 -2.11 -14.56
C GLN A 116 -7.14 -3.61 -14.75
N SER A 117 -6.10 -4.42 -14.95
CA SER A 117 -6.22 -5.89 -15.04
C SER A 117 -6.81 -6.50 -13.77
N ALA A 118 -6.34 -6.07 -12.59
CA ALA A 118 -6.88 -6.52 -11.31
C ALA A 118 -8.35 -6.13 -11.12
N THR A 119 -8.71 -4.91 -11.51
CA THR A 119 -10.11 -4.43 -11.46
C THR A 119 -11.00 -5.24 -12.38
N ALA A 120 -10.54 -5.57 -13.59
CA ALA A 120 -11.29 -6.40 -14.54
C ALA A 120 -11.51 -7.83 -14.01
N ALA A 121 -10.48 -8.45 -13.42
CA ALA A 121 -10.59 -9.79 -12.83
C ALA A 121 -11.59 -9.83 -11.67
N VAL A 122 -11.57 -8.83 -10.78
CA VAL A 122 -12.56 -8.72 -9.69
C VAL A 122 -13.95 -8.48 -10.26
N LYS A 123 -14.08 -7.61 -11.26
CA LYS A 123 -15.38 -7.30 -11.90
C LYS A 123 -15.99 -8.52 -12.58
N ALA A 124 -15.19 -9.42 -13.14
CA ALA A 124 -15.67 -10.67 -13.72
C ALA A 124 -16.34 -11.58 -12.68
N HIS A 125 -15.87 -11.56 -11.42
CA HIS A 125 -16.47 -12.30 -10.31
C HIS A 125 -17.66 -11.56 -9.65
N LEU A 126 -17.78 -10.24 -9.88
CA LEU A 126 -18.79 -9.37 -9.30
C LEU A 126 -19.57 -8.58 -10.38
N PRO A 127 -20.32 -9.25 -11.27
CA PRO A 127 -21.00 -8.58 -12.38
C PRO A 127 -22.02 -7.53 -11.90
N ASP A 128 -22.66 -7.76 -10.75
CA ASP A 128 -23.78 -6.93 -10.25
C ASP A 128 -23.36 -5.71 -9.41
N VAL A 129 -22.05 -5.53 -9.17
CA VAL A 129 -21.54 -4.50 -8.25
C VAL A 129 -20.48 -3.65 -8.94
N ALA A 130 -20.45 -2.35 -8.68
CA ALA A 130 -19.39 -1.49 -9.19
C ALA A 130 -18.04 -1.91 -8.61
N VAL A 131 -17.01 -1.90 -9.46
CA VAL A 131 -15.63 -2.20 -9.05
C VAL A 131 -14.74 -1.13 -9.66
N SER A 132 -13.91 -0.50 -8.83
CA SER A 132 -12.92 0.48 -9.27
C SER A 132 -11.56 0.18 -8.67
N GLY A 133 -10.53 0.73 -9.29
CA GLY A 133 -9.14 0.50 -8.92
C GLY A 133 -8.42 1.80 -8.60
N ILE A 134 -7.65 1.80 -7.51
CA ILE A 134 -6.77 2.91 -7.15
C ILE A 134 -5.36 2.43 -6.80
N ILE A 135 -4.41 3.34 -6.96
CA ILE A 135 -3.01 3.15 -6.62
C ILE A 135 -2.66 4.08 -5.48
N LEU A 136 -2.28 3.50 -4.34
CA LEU A 136 -1.92 4.23 -3.14
C LEU A 136 -0.40 4.37 -3.02
N PHE A 137 0.08 5.59 -3.18
CA PHE A 137 1.48 5.93 -2.98
C PHE A 137 1.80 6.25 -1.51
N GLY A 138 2.94 5.73 -1.05
CA GLY A 138 3.48 5.97 0.29
C GLY A 138 3.99 7.40 0.51
N ARG A 139 4.17 7.77 1.78
CA ARG A 139 4.50 9.14 2.24
C ARG A 139 5.78 9.73 1.64
N ASP A 140 6.73 8.87 1.28
CA ASP A 140 8.06 9.30 0.87
C ASP A 140 8.11 9.68 -0.61
N SER A 141 6.98 9.59 -1.31
CA SER A 141 6.83 10.01 -2.71
C SER A 141 6.19 11.38 -2.84
N THR A 142 6.49 12.09 -3.93
CA THR A 142 5.85 13.35 -4.29
C THR A 142 5.51 13.35 -5.78
N PHE A 143 4.56 14.18 -6.19
CA PHE A 143 4.11 14.29 -7.58
C PHE A 143 4.23 15.75 -8.06
N PRO A 144 5.44 16.21 -8.43
CA PRO A 144 5.68 17.63 -8.73
C PRO A 144 4.90 18.15 -9.94
N LYS A 145 4.51 17.26 -10.86
CA LYS A 145 3.74 17.58 -12.06
C LYS A 145 2.26 17.18 -11.95
N GLY A 146 1.80 16.91 -10.73
CA GLY A 146 0.50 16.29 -10.50
C GLY A 146 0.56 14.79 -10.67
N LYS A 147 -0.60 14.15 -10.44
CA LYS A 147 -0.76 12.70 -10.43
C LYS A 147 -1.89 12.29 -11.40
N PRO A 148 -1.76 11.14 -12.05
CA PRO A 148 -2.82 10.55 -12.88
C PRO A 148 -4.12 10.29 -12.10
N TYR A 149 -5.23 10.10 -12.83
CA TYR A 149 -6.50 9.70 -12.20
C TYR A 149 -6.35 8.30 -11.58
N GLY A 150 -7.06 8.05 -10.47
CA GLY A 150 -6.94 6.78 -9.73
C GLY A 150 -5.66 6.64 -8.88
N VAL A 151 -4.73 7.60 -8.94
CA VAL A 151 -3.58 7.65 -8.04
C VAL A 151 -3.93 8.47 -6.81
N LEU A 152 -3.70 7.93 -5.61
CA LEU A 152 -3.84 8.61 -4.33
C LEU A 152 -2.51 8.61 -3.58
N HIS A 153 -2.16 9.72 -2.96
CA HIS A 153 -1.09 9.78 -1.99
C HIS A 153 -1.66 9.57 -0.58
N ILE A 154 -0.93 8.85 0.28
CA ILE A 154 -1.40 8.49 1.62
C ILE A 154 -1.80 9.71 2.49
N SER A 155 -1.22 10.89 2.25
CA SER A 155 -1.57 12.13 2.95
C SER A 155 -2.96 12.67 2.60
N GLU A 156 -3.56 12.22 1.50
CA GLU A 156 -4.92 12.61 1.12
C GLU A 156 -5.95 11.85 1.96
N LEU A 157 -5.62 10.63 2.39
CA LEU A 157 -6.51 9.78 3.18
C LEU A 157 -6.55 10.16 4.65
N THR A 158 -5.51 10.82 5.16
CA THR A 158 -5.52 11.35 6.52
C THR A 158 -6.46 12.54 6.67
N ARG A 159 -6.81 13.21 5.56
CA ARG A 159 -7.73 14.36 5.53
C ARG A 159 -9.18 13.95 5.26
N ARG A 160 -9.41 12.76 4.70
CA ARG A 160 -10.77 12.26 4.45
C ARG A 160 -11.44 11.82 5.76
N PRO A 161 -12.74 12.11 5.93
CA PRO A 161 -13.51 11.53 7.02
C PRO A 161 -13.47 10.01 6.90
N LYS A 162 -13.29 9.33 8.03
CA LYS A 162 -13.40 7.88 8.08
C LYS A 162 -14.86 7.52 7.82
N LEU A 163 -15.08 6.51 6.98
CA LEU A 163 -16.41 5.93 6.83
C LEU A 163 -16.91 5.44 8.20
N ALA A 164 -18.14 5.81 8.55
CA ALA A 164 -18.74 5.45 9.84
C ALA A 164 -18.94 3.93 9.91
N ALA A 165 -18.77 3.34 11.10
CA ALA A 165 -18.83 1.89 11.26
C ALA A 165 -20.25 1.33 11.00
N ASP A 166 -21.26 2.16 11.18
CA ASP A 166 -22.68 1.91 10.97
C ASP A 166 -23.17 2.28 9.56
N THR A 167 -22.25 2.60 8.63
CA THR A 167 -22.61 2.88 7.25
C THR A 167 -23.33 1.68 6.65
N VAL A 168 -24.58 1.89 6.24
CA VAL A 168 -25.40 0.84 5.63
C VAL A 168 -24.79 0.44 4.29
N ILE A 169 -24.42 -0.84 4.18
CA ILE A 169 -23.97 -1.45 2.93
C ILE A 169 -25.20 -2.09 2.26
N PRO A 170 -25.52 -1.74 0.99
CA PRO A 170 -26.60 -2.39 0.27
C PRO A 170 -26.39 -3.90 0.19
N GLU A 171 -27.48 -4.66 0.31
CA GLU A 171 -27.46 -6.12 0.35
C GLU A 171 -26.85 -6.75 -0.92
N THR A 172 -26.97 -6.08 -2.06
CA THR A 172 -26.33 -6.48 -3.33
C THR A 172 -24.80 -6.44 -3.21
N VAL A 173 -24.25 -5.36 -2.66
CA VAL A 173 -22.81 -5.17 -2.45
C VAL A 173 -22.31 -6.13 -1.37
N ARG A 174 -23.08 -6.30 -0.28
CA ARG A 174 -22.77 -7.23 0.80
C ARG A 174 -22.64 -8.67 0.31
N ARG A 175 -23.65 -9.19 -0.39
CA ARG A 175 -23.62 -10.55 -0.94
C ARG A 175 -22.48 -10.76 -1.94
N ALA A 176 -22.15 -9.74 -2.74
CA ALA A 176 -21.00 -9.81 -3.64
C ALA A 176 -19.68 -9.90 -2.86
N TRP A 177 -19.53 -9.12 -1.79
CA TRP A 177 -18.38 -9.19 -0.90
C TRP A 177 -18.22 -10.56 -0.24
N ASP A 178 -19.31 -11.15 0.26
CA ASP A 178 -19.26 -12.45 0.93
C ASP A 178 -18.83 -13.58 -0.03
N ARG A 179 -19.28 -13.54 -1.30
CA ARG A 179 -18.79 -14.44 -2.36
C ARG A 179 -17.27 -14.34 -2.58
N LEU A 180 -16.69 -13.13 -2.53
CA LEU A 180 -15.23 -12.98 -2.63
C LEU A 180 -14.49 -13.61 -1.45
N LEU A 181 -15.06 -13.54 -0.25
CA LEU A 181 -14.45 -14.13 0.95
C LEU A 181 -14.42 -15.66 0.84
N GLU A 182 -15.47 -16.26 0.32
CA GLU A 182 -15.55 -17.71 0.05
C GLU A 182 -14.47 -18.13 -0.95
N LEU A 183 -14.34 -17.40 -2.07
CA LEU A 183 -13.30 -17.67 -3.08
C LEU A 183 -11.89 -17.60 -2.50
N LYS A 184 -11.61 -16.63 -1.64
CA LYS A 184 -10.32 -16.51 -0.96
C LYS A 184 -10.05 -17.70 -0.04
N SER A 185 -11.07 -18.22 0.65
CA SER A 185 -10.92 -19.34 1.58
C SER A 185 -10.76 -20.71 0.91
N ALA A 186 -11.09 -20.81 -0.38
CA ALA A 186 -10.98 -22.02 -1.18
C ALA A 186 -9.61 -22.22 -1.85
N LEU A 187 -8.69 -21.24 -1.71
CA LEU A 187 -7.32 -21.22 -2.23
C LEU A 187 -6.30 -21.37 -1.10
#